data_AF-A0A4S1FXS3-F1
#
_entry.id   AF-A0A4S1FXS3-F1
#
_cell.length_a   1.000
_cell.length_b   1.000
_cell.length_c   1.000
_cell.angle_alpha   90.00
_cell.angle_beta   90.00
_cell.angle_gamma   90.00
#
_symmetry.space_group_name_H-M   'P 1'
#
loop_
_entity.id
_entity.type
_entity.pdbx_description
1 polymer ?
#
loop_
_entity_poly.entity_id
_entity_poly.type
_entity_poly.pdbx_seq_one_letter_code
_entity_poly.pdbx_strand_id
1 'polypeptide(L)'
;MRIGERDTRIDVLRALALLTIFVDHVPGTVFENWTYKNFGFSDAAEAFVLISGISVALAYGTKFKPGGRLLATLKMWRRAGVLYAAHIVTTMV
;
A
#
# COMPACT_ATOMS: atom_id res chain seq x y z
N MET A 1 -4.67 -7.05 -26.13
CA MET A 1 -3.85 -7.09 -24.90
C MET A 1 -4.80 -7.04 -23.72
N ARG A 2 -5.18 -8.19 -23.14
CA ARG A 2 -6.12 -8.24 -22.01
C ARG A 2 -5.41 -7.61 -20.81
N ILE A 3 -5.85 -6.41 -20.44
CA ILE A 3 -5.56 -5.80 -19.14
C ILE A 3 -6.11 -6.82 -18.14
N GLY A 4 -5.22 -7.60 -17.51
CA GLY A 4 -5.62 -8.52 -16.44
C GLY A 4 -6.43 -7.71 -15.45
N GLU A 5 -7.69 -8.11 -15.27
CA GLU A 5 -8.70 -7.34 -14.56
C GLU A 5 -8.13 -6.92 -13.19
N ARG A 6 -7.99 -5.61 -12.96
CA ARG A 6 -7.54 -5.09 -11.68
C ARG A 6 -8.57 -5.51 -10.64
N ASP A 7 -8.13 -6.24 -9.61
CA ASP A 7 -9.03 -6.60 -8.54
C ASP A 7 -9.43 -5.35 -7.76
N THR A 8 -10.63 -4.85 -8.05
CA THR A 8 -11.18 -3.64 -7.46
C THR A 8 -11.45 -3.83 -5.97
N ARG A 9 -11.61 -5.08 -5.50
CA ARG A 9 -11.81 -5.40 -4.08
C ARG A 9 -10.57 -5.03 -3.26
N ILE A 10 -9.40 -5.34 -3.79
CA ILE A 10 -8.12 -5.02 -3.16
C ILE A 10 -7.91 -3.51 -3.09
N ASP A 11 -8.31 -2.78 -4.14
CA ASP A 11 -8.25 -1.32 -4.15
C ASP A 11 -9.22 -0.69 -3.13
N VAL A 12 -10.43 -1.22 -2.98
CA VAL A 12 -11.41 -0.76 -1.97
C VAL A 12 -10.90 -1.02 -0.55
N LEU A 13 -10.36 -2.22 -0.28
CA LEU A 13 -9.81 -2.55 1.04
C LEU A 13 -8.62 -1.65 1.39
N ARG A 14 -7.76 -1.35 0.42
CA ARG A 14 -6.63 -0.43 0.59
C ARG A 14 -7.11 0.99 0.89
N ALA A 15 -8.15 1.46 0.20
CA ALA A 15 -8.73 2.78 0.43
C ALA A 15 -9.41 2.88 1.81
N LEU A 16 -10.12 1.83 2.23
CA LEU A 16 -10.71 1.74 3.57
C LEU A 16 -9.61 1.82 4.64
N ALA A 17 -8.52 1.07 4.49
CA ALA A 17 -7.41 1.11 5.43
C ALA A 17 -6.75 2.50 5.53
N LEU A 18 -6.61 3.23 4.42
CA LEU A 18 -6.13 4.63 4.44
C LEU A 18 -7.06 5.56 5.21
N LEU A 19 -8.38 5.38 5.06
CA LEU A 19 -9.37 6.16 5.81
C LEU A 19 -9.25 5.87 7.31
N THR A 20 -9.10 4.60 7.71
CA THR A 20 -8.92 4.22 9.11
C THR A 20 -7.65 4.84 9.70
N ILE A 21 -6.50 4.73 9.00
CA ILE A 21 -5.23 5.35 9.43
C ILE A 21 -5.39 6.86 9.64
N PHE A 22 -6.06 7.55 8.71
CA PHE A 22 -6.29 8.98 8.79
C PHE A 22 -7.13 9.35 10.03
N VAL A 23 -8.21 8.62 10.28
CA VAL A 23 -9.06 8.84 11.46
C VAL A 23 -8.28 8.56 12.76
N ASP A 24 -7.47 7.49 12.79
CA ASP A 24 -6.67 7.13 13.97
C ASP A 24 -5.55 8.14 14.31
N HIS A 25 -5.05 8.89 13.32
CA HIS A 25 -3.91 9.80 13.45
C HIS A 25 -4.27 11.31 13.49
N VAL A 26 -5.55 11.69 13.35
CA VAL A 26 -6.01 13.09 13.51
C VAL A 26 -6.59 13.30 14.93
N PRO A 27 -5.82 13.88 15.87
CA PRO A 27 -6.29 14.09 17.24
C PRO A 27 -7.31 15.24 17.32
N GLY A 28 -8.43 15.05 18.03
CA GLY A 28 -9.39 16.12 18.36
C GLY A 28 -10.82 15.99 17.80
N THR A 29 -11.26 14.81 17.35
CA THR A 29 -12.66 14.59 16.91
C THR A 29 -13.37 13.53 17.77
N VAL A 30 -14.69 13.67 17.91
CA VAL A 30 -15.60 12.81 18.73
C VAL A 30 -15.57 11.31 18.35
N PHE A 31 -14.85 10.95 17.28
CA PHE A 31 -14.63 9.60 16.78
C PHE A 31 -13.48 8.86 17.49
N GLU A 32 -12.74 9.51 18.38
CA GLU A 32 -11.66 8.88 19.17
C GLU A 32 -12.13 7.65 19.98
N ASN A 33 -13.41 7.61 20.37
CA ASN A 33 -14.01 6.49 21.10
C ASN A 33 -14.67 5.41 20.20
N TRP A 34 -14.75 5.64 18.90
CA TRP A 34 -15.39 4.71 17.95
C TRP A 34 -14.44 4.23 16.85
N THR A 35 -13.14 4.41 17.04
CA THR A 35 -12.13 3.92 16.11
C THR A 35 -11.34 2.80 16.77
N TYR A 36 -11.01 1.78 15.98
CA TYR A 36 -10.51 0.44 16.34
C TYR A 36 -9.23 0.37 17.19
N LYS A 37 -8.69 1.51 17.63
CA LYS A 37 -7.51 1.65 18.48
C LYS A 37 -7.60 0.94 19.84
N ASN A 38 -8.80 0.53 20.27
CA ASN A 38 -9.03 -0.22 21.52
C ASN A 38 -9.43 -1.70 21.36
N PHE A 39 -9.54 -2.26 20.13
CA PHE A 39 -10.17 -3.59 19.95
C PHE A 39 -9.38 -4.63 19.12
N GLY A 40 -8.24 -4.28 18.54
CA GLY A 40 -7.48 -5.20 17.68
C GLY A 40 -6.02 -5.34 18.08
N PHE A 41 -5.50 -6.57 18.09
CA PHE A 41 -4.06 -6.87 18.25
C PHE A 41 -3.18 -6.31 17.11
N SER A 42 -3.79 -5.69 16.08
CA SER A 42 -3.14 -5.24 14.85
C SER A 42 -3.70 -3.87 14.41
N ASP A 43 -2.81 -2.96 14.00
CA ASP A 43 -3.13 -1.58 13.62
C ASP A 43 -3.59 -1.47 12.15
N ALA A 44 -4.35 -0.42 11.83
CA ALA A 44 -4.79 -0.14 10.45
C ALA A 44 -3.59 0.02 9.49
N ALA A 45 -2.44 0.48 9.98
CA ALA A 45 -1.20 0.52 9.22
C ALA A 45 -0.72 -0.88 8.80
N GLU A 46 -0.79 -1.88 9.68
CA GLU A 46 -0.34 -3.25 9.39
C GLU A 46 -1.23 -3.91 8.33
N ALA A 47 -2.56 -3.71 8.42
CA ALA A 47 -3.50 -4.17 7.42
C ALA A 47 -3.24 -3.54 6.04
N PHE A 48 -2.95 -2.23 6.01
CA PHE A 48 -2.60 -1.51 4.78
C PHE A 48 -1.32 -2.05 4.15
N VAL A 49 -0.28 -2.32 4.95
CA VAL A 49 1.00 -2.89 4.48
C VAL A 49 0.80 -4.28 3.90
N LEU A 50 0.02 -5.15 4.57
CA LEU A 50 -0.27 -6.50 4.10
C LEU A 50 -0.99 -6.48 2.74
N ILE A 51 -2.08 -5.71 2.61
CA ILE A 51 -2.87 -5.61 1.38
C ILE A 51 -2.04 -5.02 0.24
N SER A 52 -1.18 -4.04 0.53
CA SER A 52 -0.24 -3.47 -0.44
C SER A 52 0.78 -4.50 -0.93
N GLY A 53 1.31 -5.35 -0.02
CA GLY A 53 2.19 -6.45 -0.37
C GLY A 53 1.53 -7.48 -1.29
N ILE A 54 0.28 -7.88 -0.99
CA ILE A 54 -0.51 -8.78 -1.83
C ILE A 54 -0.74 -8.17 -3.23
N SER A 55 -1.06 -6.88 -3.30
CA SER A 55 -1.24 -6.15 -4.57
C SER A 55 0.01 -6.19 -5.44
N VAL A 56 1.18 -5.98 -4.82
CA VAL A 56 2.48 -6.04 -5.51
C VAL A 56 2.78 -7.48 -5.97
N ALA A 57 2.50 -8.47 -5.13
CA ALA A 57 2.66 -9.88 -5.49
C ALA A 57 1.77 -10.28 -6.68
N LEU A 58 0.52 -9.80 -6.75
CA LEU A 58 -0.37 -10.05 -7.89
C LEU A 58 0.10 -9.32 -9.16
N ALA A 59 0.59 -8.07 -9.04
CA ALA A 59 1.03 -7.28 -10.18
C ALA A 59 2.38 -7.72 -10.78
N TYR A 60 3.31 -8.21 -9.95
CA TYR A 60 4.68 -8.55 -10.36
C TYR A 60 5.05 -10.03 -10.18
N GLY A 61 4.26 -10.82 -9.44
CA GLY A 61 4.54 -12.23 -9.15
C GLY A 61 4.61 -13.10 -10.40
N THR A 62 3.78 -12.83 -11.40
CA THR A 62 3.81 -13.54 -12.70
C THR A 62 5.09 -13.29 -13.51
N LYS A 63 5.82 -12.20 -13.19
CA LYS A 63 7.09 -11.82 -13.82
C LYS A 63 8.31 -12.38 -13.08
N PHE A 64 8.11 -12.96 -11.90
CA PHE A 64 9.14 -13.60 -11.07
C PHE A 64 9.40 -15.06 -11.52
N LYS A 65 9.66 -15.27 -12.81
CA LYS A 65 10.03 -16.58 -13.36
C LYS A 65 11.53 -16.86 -13.18
N PRO A 66 11.96 -18.13 -13.07
CA PRO A 66 13.38 -18.49 -13.06
C PRO A 66 14.10 -17.85 -14.27
N GLY A 67 15.20 -17.12 -14.01
CA GLY A 67 15.94 -16.35 -15.03
C GLY A 67 15.55 -14.87 -15.19
N GLY A 68 14.35 -14.45 -14.72
CA GLY A 68 13.86 -13.06 -14.84
C GLY A 68 13.76 -12.28 -13.52
N ARG A 69 14.07 -12.92 -12.38
CA ARG A 69 13.86 -12.36 -11.03
C ARG A 69 14.65 -11.06 -10.81
N LEU A 70 15.91 -11.03 -11.22
CA LEU A 70 16.78 -9.86 -11.05
C LEU A 70 16.25 -8.63 -11.80
N LEU A 71 15.83 -8.81 -13.06
CA LEU A 71 15.25 -7.76 -13.89
C LEU A 71 13.92 -7.24 -13.32
N ALA A 72 13.07 -8.14 -12.79
CA ALA A 72 11.83 -7.76 -12.12
C ALA A 72 12.11 -6.92 -10.85
N THR A 73 13.07 -7.32 -10.02
CA THR A 73 13.50 -6.58 -8.83
C THR A 73 14.04 -5.19 -9.19
N LEU A 74 14.95 -5.10 -10.16
CA LEU A 74 15.51 -3.82 -10.63
C LEU A 74 14.43 -2.87 -11.12
N LYS A 75 13.43 -3.39 -11.86
CA LYS A 75 12.30 -2.58 -12.34
C LYS A 75 11.46 -2.03 -11.18
N MET A 76 11.22 -2.83 -10.14
CA MET A 76 10.52 -2.39 -8.94
C MET A 76 11.33 -1.35 -8.16
N TRP A 77 12.63 -1.60 -7.98
CA TRP A 77 13.54 -0.69 -7.28
C TRP A 77 13.66 0.67 -7.95
N ARG A 78 13.74 0.70 -9.28
CA ARG A 78 13.74 1.95 -10.06
C ARG A 78 12.47 2.76 -9.79
N ARG A 79 11.30 2.10 -9.74
CA ARG A 79 10.03 2.77 -9.44
C ARG A 79 9.99 3.30 -7.99
N ALA A 80 10.48 2.51 -7.03
CA ALA A 80 10.60 2.96 -5.64
C ALA A 80 11.51 4.20 -5.54
N GLY A 81 12.65 4.20 -6.23
CA GLY A 81 13.57 5.34 -6.29
C GLY A 81 12.94 6.60 -6.88
N VAL A 82 12.14 6.48 -7.96
CA VAL A 82 11.39 7.62 -8.54
C VAL A 82 10.38 8.17 -7.55
N LEU A 83 9.62 7.30 -6.86
CA LEU A 83 8.66 7.72 -5.85
C LEU A 83 9.34 8.41 -4.66
N TYR A 84 10.49 7.89 -4.22
CA TYR A 84 11.26 8.47 -3.13
C TYR A 84 11.85 9.84 -3.51
N ALA A 85 12.42 9.96 -4.71
CA ALA A 85 12.91 11.24 -5.22
C ALA A 85 11.77 12.26 -5.35
N ALA A 86 10.62 11.84 -5.89
CA ALA A 86 9.43 12.69 -5.96
C ALA A 86 9.00 13.15 -4.56
N HIS A 87 8.96 12.25 -3.58
CA HIS A 87 8.63 12.59 -2.19
C HIS A 87 9.58 13.62 -1.59
N ILE A 88 10.90 13.46 -1.78
CA ILE A 88 11.90 14.43 -1.32
C ILE A 88 11.67 15.79 -1.98
N VAL A 89 11.53 15.82 -3.31
CA VAL A 89 11.32 17.07 -4.05
C VAL A 89 10.05 17.78 -3.58
N THR A 90 8.95 17.06 -3.39
CA THR A 90 7.69 17.66 -2.92
C THR A 90 7.71 18.10 -1.45
N THR A 91 8.60 17.52 -0.63
CA THR A 91 8.67 17.84 0.80
C THR A 91 9.70 18.94 1.10
N MET A 92 10.74 19.06 0.28
CA MET A 92 11.81 20.06 0.46
C MET A 92 11.64 21.34 -0.39
N VAL A 93 10.68 21.36 -1.32
CA VAL A 93 10.26 22.57 -2.08
C VAL A 93 9.06 23.19 -1.40
#